data_AF-A0A2G9U9D3-F1
#
_entry.id   AF-A0A2G9U9D3-F1
#
_cell.length_a   1.000
_cell.length_b   1.000
_cell.length_c   1.000
_cell.angle_alpha   90.00
_cell.angle_beta   90.00
_cell.angle_gamma   90.00
#
_symmetry.space_group_name_H-M   'P 1'
#
loop_
_entity.id
_entity.type
_entity.pdbx_description
1 polymer ?
#
loop_
_entity_poly.entity_id
_entity_poly.type
_entity_poly.pdbx_seq_one_letter_code
_entity_poly.pdbx_strand_id
1 'polypeptide(L)'
;MSTSKASGCPDTPAPIVVLASQSPNRLKLMEQMGIKNLMVRVSKFEENLPKSLPAREFVEQTAAGKLQAVTEEMKTNNEIFDVVIASDTVIYFEGEIIGKPVDAKDAFRTLQR
;
A
#
# COMPACT_ATOMS: atom_id res chain seq x y z
N MET A 1 -14.99 -13.48 41.91
CA MET A 1 -16.12 -12.72 41.34
C MET A 1 -15.58 -11.42 40.76
N SER A 2 -15.99 -11.11 39.53
CA SER A 2 -15.84 -9.83 38.81
C SER A 2 -14.44 -9.43 38.31
N THR A 3 -14.07 -9.96 37.15
CA THR A 3 -13.16 -9.28 36.22
C THR A 3 -13.95 -8.23 35.45
N SER A 4 -13.59 -6.97 35.63
CA SER A 4 -14.14 -5.80 34.92
C SER A 4 -14.08 -6.00 33.41
N LYS A 5 -15.25 -5.99 32.75
CA LYS A 5 -15.36 -5.89 31.29
C LYS A 5 -14.83 -4.53 30.86
N ALA A 6 -13.83 -4.51 29.98
CA ALA A 6 -13.51 -3.33 29.20
C ALA A 6 -14.79 -2.93 28.43
N SER A 7 -15.37 -1.80 28.83
CA SER A 7 -16.51 -1.18 28.15
C SER A 7 -16.03 -0.66 26.80
N GLY A 8 -16.23 -1.45 25.75
CA GLY A 8 -16.00 -1.04 24.37
C GLY A 8 -16.89 0.15 24.01
N CYS A 9 -16.34 1.07 23.21
CA CYS A 9 -17.03 2.23 22.67
C CYS A 9 -18.31 1.78 21.91
N PRO A 10 -19.45 2.48 22.06
CA PRO A 10 -20.72 2.06 21.47
C PRO A 10 -20.68 2.12 19.94
N ASP A 11 -21.17 1.04 19.30
CA ASP A 11 -21.84 0.91 17.99
C ASP A 11 -21.47 1.85 16.83
N THR A 12 -20.24 2.38 16.78
CA THR A 12 -19.78 3.12 15.59
C THR A 12 -19.42 2.07 14.53
N PRO A 13 -19.99 2.15 13.31
CA PRO A 13 -19.61 1.23 12.24
C PRO A 13 -18.10 1.31 12.02
N ALA A 14 -17.46 0.15 11.83
CA ALA A 14 -16.02 0.10 11.59
C ALA A 14 -15.68 0.92 10.34
N PRO A 15 -14.60 1.73 10.37
CA PRO A 15 -14.25 2.60 9.25
C PRO A 15 -13.99 1.75 8.00
N ILE A 16 -14.50 2.21 6.85
CA ILE A 16 -14.22 1.65 5.54
C ILE A 16 -12.77 2.00 5.19
N VAL A 17 -11.91 0.98 5.23
CA VAL A 17 -10.50 1.10 4.89
C VAL A 17 -10.27 0.58 3.48
N VAL A 18 -9.69 1.40 2.63
CA VAL A 18 -9.34 1.05 1.25
C VAL A 18 -7.84 0.80 1.17
N LEU A 19 -7.44 -0.41 0.80
CA LEU A 19 -6.07 -0.74 0.43
C LEU A 19 -5.87 -0.44 -1.06
N ALA A 20 -5.13 0.63 -1.35
CA ALA A 20 -4.72 1.06 -2.69
C ALA A 20 -3.53 0.21 -3.22
N SER A 21 -3.65 -1.12 -3.20
CA SER A 21 -2.55 -2.03 -3.57
C SER A 21 -3.01 -3.35 -4.18
N GLN A 22 -2.27 -3.83 -5.17
CA GLN A 22 -2.42 -5.19 -5.74
C GLN A 22 -1.60 -6.26 -5.02
N SER A 23 -0.86 -5.92 -3.96
CA SER A 23 0.05 -6.85 -3.30
C SER A 23 -0.70 -7.82 -2.37
N PRO A 24 -0.65 -9.14 -2.61
CA PRO A 24 -1.29 -10.13 -1.73
C PRO A 24 -0.68 -10.11 -0.31
N ASN A 25 0.61 -9.78 -0.18
CA ASN A 25 1.26 -9.69 1.12
C ASN A 25 0.73 -8.51 1.95
N ARG A 26 0.39 -7.40 1.31
CA ARG A 26 -0.18 -6.23 2.00
C ARG A 26 -1.62 -6.48 2.42
N LEU A 27 -2.41 -7.15 1.59
CA LEU A 27 -3.75 -7.59 1.96
C LEU A 27 -3.69 -8.50 3.20
N LYS A 28 -2.84 -9.53 3.16
CA LYS A 28 -2.65 -10.44 4.31
C LYS A 28 -2.22 -9.70 5.57
N LEU A 29 -1.33 -8.71 5.47
CA LEU A 29 -0.92 -7.89 6.61
C LEU A 29 -2.10 -7.12 7.22
N MET A 30 -2.93 -6.48 6.40
CA MET A 30 -4.10 -5.74 6.86
C MET A 30 -5.15 -6.65 7.53
N GLU A 31 -5.35 -7.84 6.97
CA GLU A 31 -6.21 -8.88 7.57
C GLU A 31 -5.67 -9.34 8.93
N GLN A 32 -4.35 -9.57 9.04
CA GLN A 32 -3.68 -9.93 10.30
C GLN A 32 -3.78 -8.83 11.36
N MET A 33 -3.84 -7.57 10.95
CA MET A 33 -4.08 -6.43 11.86
C MET A 33 -5.54 -6.32 12.34
N GLY A 34 -6.44 -7.16 11.83
CA GLY A 34 -7.84 -7.19 12.25
C GLY A 34 -8.69 -6.06 11.66
N ILE A 35 -8.30 -5.49 10.51
CA ILE A 35 -9.09 -4.48 9.81
C ILE A 35 -10.34 -5.14 9.23
N LYS A 36 -11.50 -4.80 9.81
CA LYS A 36 -12.77 -5.51 9.56
C LYS A 36 -13.47 -5.13 8.24
N ASN A 37 -13.39 -3.86 7.85
CA ASN A 37 -14.10 -3.32 6.68
C ASN A 37 -13.09 -2.90 5.62
N LEU A 38 -12.39 -3.90 5.06
CA LEU A 38 -11.29 -3.73 4.12
C LEU A 38 -11.76 -3.90 2.68
N MET A 39 -11.52 -2.88 1.85
CA MET A 39 -11.73 -2.92 0.41
C MET A 39 -10.39 -2.84 -0.32
N VAL A 40 -10.23 -3.58 -1.41
CA VAL A 40 -9.02 -3.50 -2.25
C VAL A 40 -9.34 -2.72 -3.52
N ARG A 41 -8.56 -1.69 -3.80
CA ARG A 41 -8.60 -0.92 -5.05
C ARG A 41 -7.19 -0.87 -5.64
N VAL A 42 -7.04 -1.32 -6.88
CA VAL A 42 -5.73 -1.30 -7.53
C VAL A 42 -5.53 0.06 -8.17
N SER A 43 -4.46 0.76 -7.79
CA SER A 43 -4.12 2.05 -8.37
C SER A 43 -3.69 1.90 -9.83
N LYS A 44 -4.14 2.83 -10.68
CA LYS A 44 -3.73 2.97 -12.09
C LYS A 44 -2.56 3.95 -12.26
N PHE A 45 -1.95 4.41 -11.17
CA PHE A 45 -0.82 5.33 -11.23
C PHE A 45 0.38 4.66 -11.92
N GLU A 46 0.89 5.29 -12.98
CA GLU A 46 2.08 4.80 -13.68
C GLU A 46 3.34 5.06 -12.87
N GLU A 47 4.09 4.00 -12.57
CA GLU A 47 5.35 4.07 -11.78
C GLU A 47 6.54 4.52 -12.65
N ASN A 48 6.37 5.62 -13.38
CA ASN A 48 7.32 6.12 -14.39
C ASN A 48 8.16 7.31 -13.87
N LEU A 49 8.30 7.47 -12.55
CA LEU A 49 9.10 8.53 -11.96
C LEU A 49 10.59 8.39 -12.36
N PRO A 50 11.35 9.50 -12.46
CA PRO A 50 12.77 9.43 -12.78
C PRO A 50 13.53 8.60 -11.74
N LYS A 51 14.25 7.57 -12.20
CA LYS A 51 15.11 6.74 -11.33
C LYS A 51 16.33 7.49 -10.78
N SER A 52 16.58 8.71 -11.27
CA SER A 52 17.58 9.63 -10.72
C SER A 52 17.14 10.29 -9.41
N LEU A 53 15.86 10.17 -9.04
CA LEU A 53 15.38 10.66 -7.75
C LEU A 53 16.05 9.88 -6.61
N PRO A 54 16.32 10.53 -5.47
CA PRO A 54 16.67 9.83 -4.25
C PRO A 54 15.62 8.75 -3.93
N ALA A 55 16.07 7.57 -3.51
CA ALA A 55 15.17 6.42 -3.32
C ALA A 55 14.00 6.71 -2.38
N ARG A 56 14.24 7.52 -1.35
CA ARG A 56 13.20 8.01 -0.44
C ARG A 56 12.12 8.82 -1.17
N GLU A 57 12.51 9.79 -1.99
CA GLU A 57 11.57 10.63 -2.74
C GLU A 57 10.81 9.80 -3.76
N PHE A 58 11.49 8.86 -4.43
CA PHE A 58 10.86 7.94 -5.37
C PHE A 58 9.73 7.16 -4.71
N VAL A 59 9.96 6.54 -3.55
CA VAL A 59 8.91 5.74 -2.87
C VAL A 59 7.80 6.61 -2.30
N GLU A 60 8.12 7.77 -1.73
CA GLU A 60 7.13 8.70 -1.17
C GLU A 60 6.20 9.22 -2.27
N GLN A 61 6.76 9.67 -3.40
CA GLN A 61 5.97 10.17 -4.53
C GLN A 61 5.16 9.05 -5.20
N THR A 62 5.73 7.84 -5.33
CA THR A 62 4.99 6.71 -5.91
C THR A 62 3.81 6.30 -5.01
N ALA A 63 4.01 6.25 -3.69
CA ALA A 63 2.94 5.97 -2.75
C ALA A 63 1.85 7.07 -2.77
N ALA A 64 2.24 8.34 -2.82
CA ALA A 64 1.33 9.47 -2.90
C ALA A 64 0.53 9.47 -4.21
N GLY A 65 1.18 9.21 -5.35
CA GLY A 65 0.51 9.09 -6.64
C GLY A 65 -0.50 7.93 -6.66
N LYS A 66 -0.14 6.80 -6.07
CA LYS A 66 -1.07 5.65 -5.90
C LYS A 66 -2.29 6.02 -5.08
N LEU A 67 -2.08 6.72 -3.95
CA LEU A 67 -3.12 7.21 -3.06
C LEU A 67 -4.07 8.16 -3.79
N GLN A 68 -3.52 9.15 -4.48
CA GLN A 68 -4.27 10.17 -5.21
C GLN A 68 -5.14 9.53 -6.29
N ALA A 69 -4.57 8.66 -7.14
CA ALA A 69 -5.30 8.02 -8.23
C ALA A 69 -6.52 7.22 -7.74
N VAL A 70 -6.37 6.43 -6.68
CA VAL A 70 -7.49 5.67 -6.09
C VAL A 70 -8.52 6.61 -5.45
N THR A 71 -8.05 7.63 -4.72
CA THR A 71 -8.93 8.59 -4.04
C THR A 71 -9.78 9.38 -5.04
N GLU A 72 -9.20 9.84 -6.15
CA GLU A 72 -9.88 10.58 -7.21
C GLU A 72 -10.88 9.71 -7.97
N GLU A 73 -10.52 8.47 -8.30
CA GLU A 73 -11.42 7.51 -8.94
C GLU A 73 -12.64 7.22 -8.06
N MET A 74 -12.43 6.93 -6.77
CA MET A 74 -13.52 6.66 -5.83
C MET A 74 -14.41 7.88 -5.62
N LYS A 75 -13.85 9.08 -5.52
CA LYS A 75 -14.62 10.33 -5.43
C LYS A 75 -15.46 10.57 -6.67
N THR A 76 -14.90 10.33 -7.86
CA THR A 76 -15.63 10.47 -9.14
C THR A 76 -16.82 9.52 -9.23
N ASN A 77 -16.68 8.31 -8.67
CA ASN A 77 -17.72 7.30 -8.63
C ASN A 77 -18.70 7.46 -7.45
N ASN A 78 -18.55 8.50 -6.61
CA ASN A 78 -19.28 8.68 -5.36
C ASN A 78 -19.20 7.47 -4.40
N GLU A 79 -18.06 6.77 -4.39
CA GLU A 79 -17.81 5.68 -3.46
C GLU A 79 -17.45 6.22 -2.07
N ILE A 80 -17.97 5.58 -1.02
CA ILE A 80 -17.75 5.99 0.38
C ILE A 80 -16.52 5.26 0.93
N PHE A 81 -15.63 6.01 1.60
CA PHE A 81 -14.49 5.48 2.32
C PHE A 81 -14.11 6.42 3.48
N ASP A 82 -13.52 5.87 4.54
CA ASP A 82 -13.02 6.66 5.68
C ASP A 82 -11.51 6.86 5.61
N VAL A 83 -10.79 5.81 5.16
CA VAL A 83 -9.32 5.80 5.09
C VAL A 83 -8.88 5.12 3.80
N VAL A 84 -7.93 5.73 3.09
CA VAL A 84 -7.23 5.08 1.96
C VAL A 84 -5.77 4.90 2.34
N ILE A 85 -5.25 3.69 2.17
CA ILE A 85 -3.87 3.31 2.47
C ILE A 85 -3.18 2.90 1.17
N ALA A 86 -2.21 3.69 0.74
CA ALA A 86 -1.29 3.34 -0.32
C ALA A 86 0.11 3.10 0.26
N SER A 87 0.92 2.31 -0.45
CA SER A 87 2.32 2.13 -0.11
C SER A 87 3.12 1.75 -1.33
N ASP A 88 4.40 2.09 -1.29
CA ASP A 88 5.39 1.67 -2.25
C ASP A 88 6.59 1.03 -1.55
N THR A 89 7.34 0.20 -2.26
CA THR A 89 8.49 -0.50 -1.70
C THR A 89 9.49 -0.76 -2.81
N VAL A 90 10.74 -0.38 -2.57
CA VAL A 90 11.86 -0.62 -3.48
C VAL A 90 12.98 -1.35 -2.75
N ILE A 91 13.83 -2.02 -3.51
CA ILE A 91 15.12 -2.50 -3.03
C ILE A 91 16.14 -1.41 -3.34
N TYR A 92 16.92 -1.01 -2.34
CA TYR A 92 18.00 -0.04 -2.51
C TYR A 92 19.31 -0.66 -2.08
N PHE A 93 20.29 -0.67 -2.97
CA PHE A 93 21.58 -1.32 -2.74
C PHE A 93 22.68 -0.57 -3.51
N GLU A 94 23.81 -0.30 -2.85
CA GLU A 94 24.98 0.39 -3.44
C GLU A 94 24.68 1.68 -4.20
N GLY A 95 23.75 2.49 -3.70
CA GLY A 95 23.40 3.76 -4.33
C GLY A 95 22.28 3.67 -5.37
N GLU A 96 21.82 2.47 -5.72
CA GLU A 96 20.88 2.23 -6.81
C GLU A 96 19.55 1.64 -6.33
N ILE A 97 18.45 2.07 -6.96
CA ILE A 97 17.16 1.38 -6.85
C ILE A 97 17.16 0.16 -7.76
N ILE A 98 16.99 -1.01 -7.18
CA ILE A 98 16.85 -2.28 -7.90
C ILE A 98 15.36 -2.50 -8.21
N GLY A 99 15.04 -2.56 -9.49
CA GLY A 99 13.69 -2.83 -9.99
C GLY A 99 13.32 -4.31 -9.99
N LYS A 100 12.14 -4.62 -10.53
CA LYS A 100 11.76 -6.01 -10.81
C LYS A 100 12.72 -6.60 -11.85
N PRO A 101 13.18 -7.86 -11.67
CA PRO A 101 14.05 -8.48 -12.63
C PRO A 101 13.32 -8.66 -13.97
N VAL A 102 14.03 -8.40 -15.07
CA VAL A 102 13.44 -8.56 -16.41
C VAL A 102 13.30 -10.03 -16.81
N ASP A 103 14.18 -10.88 -16.29
CA ASP A 103 14.17 -12.33 -16.48
C ASP A 103 14.83 -13.07 -15.29
N ALA A 104 14.83 -14.40 -15.33
CA ALA A 104 15.42 -15.22 -14.28
C ALA A 104 16.93 -14.99 -14.12
N LYS A 105 17.67 -14.72 -15.20
CA LYS A 105 19.12 -14.49 -15.14
C LYS A 105 19.43 -13.17 -14.44
N ASP A 106 18.64 -12.14 -14.73
CA ASP A 106 18.71 -10.84 -14.06
C ASP A 106 18.38 -10.94 -12.56
N ALA A 107 17.37 -11.77 -12.21
CA ALA A 107 17.06 -12.08 -10.83
C ALA A 107 18.24 -12.75 -10.10
N PHE A 108 18.86 -13.77 -10.70
CA PHE A 108 20.06 -14.41 -10.14
C PHE A 108 21.21 -13.44 -9.97
N ARG A 109 21.46 -12.59 -10.98
CA ARG A 109 22.51 -11.56 -10.91
C ARG A 109 22.27 -10.59 -9.77
N THR A 110 21.03 -10.14 -9.60
CA THR A 110 20.63 -9.25 -8.52
C THR A 110 20.85 -9.89 -7.15
N LEU A 111 20.51 -11.17 -6.97
CA LEU A 111 20.70 -11.91 -5.71
C LEU A 111 22.18 -12.23 -5.40
N GLN A 112 23.08 -12.12 -6.37
CA GLN A 112 24.52 -12.35 -6.21
C GLN A 112 25.32 -11.07 -5.95
N ARG A 113 24.70 -9.88 -6.04
CA ARG A 113 25.31 -8.62 -5.58
C ARG A 113 25.39 -8.64 -4.05
#